data_AF-A0A846D2R2-F1
#
_entry.id   AF-A0A846D2R2-F1
#
_cell.length_a   1.000
_cell.length_b   1.000
_cell.length_c   1.000
_cell.angle_alpha   90.00
_cell.angle_beta   90.00
_cell.angle_gamma   90.00
#
_symmetry.space_group_name_H-M   'P 1'
#
loop_
_entity.id
_entity.type
_entity.pdbx_description
1 polymer ?
#
loop_
_entity_poly.entity_id
_entity_poly.type
_entity_poly.pdbx_seq_one_letter_code
_entity_poly.pdbx_strand_id
1 'polypeptide(L)'
;MAEDLKGFSAVAIEDNVAIALEVGKLLGVPRKRAVQAMWQTLNDESALKLESFNWRDTGIVWANLFAVNDRESFNLLCDRIFNQYPDHAKVVLLNNRSDRLPRVALFANLAKSLSFDRVVTIGSCEAEVQKLFASEPERLVLLGDSTPFKDAPGTTLLTQITEIITEQKILLVGAVNIHTPQAQELLSLFQTLVQAAKLEAVPKPKQKKNKQQRNQQKRLKQKRLKQKRFKQKRTKQKVCSKPSIRQKSLV
;
A
#
# COMPACT_ATOMS: atom_id res chain seq x y z
N MET A 1 -21.28 24.89 -0.68
CA MET A 1 -20.85 23.55 -1.12
C MET A 1 -19.33 23.43 -1.16
N ALA A 2 -18.59 24.13 -2.02
CA ALA A 2 -17.12 24.00 -2.10
C ALA A 2 -16.37 24.21 -0.76
N GLU A 3 -16.82 25.14 0.08
CA GLU A 3 -16.23 25.39 1.41
C GLU A 3 -16.64 24.34 2.44
N ASP A 4 -17.85 23.78 2.31
CA ASP A 4 -18.33 22.67 3.15
C ASP A 4 -17.55 21.38 2.86
N LEU A 5 -17.21 21.12 1.59
CA LEU A 5 -16.48 19.91 1.19
C LEU A 5 -15.03 19.87 1.72
N LYS A 6 -14.42 21.04 2.00
CA LYS A 6 -13.04 21.13 2.53
C LYS A 6 -12.88 20.58 3.95
N GLY A 7 -13.95 20.53 4.74
CA GLY A 7 -13.88 20.05 6.12
C GLY A 7 -13.96 18.53 6.27
N PHE A 8 -14.20 17.80 5.17
CA PHE A 8 -14.22 16.34 5.20
C PHE A 8 -12.79 15.79 5.21
N SER A 9 -12.55 14.80 6.07
CA SER A 9 -11.28 14.05 6.15
C SER A 9 -11.11 13.04 4.99
N ALA A 10 -12.16 12.87 4.20
CA ALA A 10 -12.30 11.92 3.11
C ALA A 10 -12.85 12.59 1.84
N VAL A 11 -12.81 11.89 0.71
CA VAL A 11 -13.49 12.33 -0.50
C VAL A 11 -15.01 12.27 -0.29
N ALA A 12 -15.63 13.43 -0.04
CA ALA A 12 -17.07 13.55 -0.02
C ALA A 12 -17.63 13.72 -1.44
N ILE A 13 -18.80 13.12 -1.69
CA ILE A 13 -19.54 13.23 -2.94
C ILE A 13 -20.56 14.35 -2.77
N GLU A 14 -20.49 15.37 -3.62
CA GLU A 14 -21.26 16.60 -3.46
C GLU A 14 -22.77 16.35 -3.38
N ASP A 15 -23.30 15.45 -4.21
CA ASP A 15 -24.72 15.10 -4.25
C ASP A 15 -25.18 14.43 -2.96
N ASN A 16 -24.36 13.54 -2.38
CA ASN A 16 -24.70 12.88 -1.10
C ASN A 16 -24.76 13.90 0.03
N VAL A 17 -23.83 14.86 0.04
CA VAL A 17 -23.83 15.96 1.01
C VAL A 17 -25.06 16.84 0.79
N ALA A 18 -25.40 17.17 -0.45
CA ALA A 18 -26.58 17.97 -0.78
C ALA A 18 -27.89 17.31 -0.32
N ILE A 19 -28.07 16.02 -0.62
CA ILE A 19 -29.24 15.23 -0.20
C ILE A 19 -29.33 15.21 1.33
N ALA A 20 -28.23 14.91 2.01
CA ALA A 20 -28.23 14.85 3.47
C ALA A 20 -28.53 16.22 4.12
N LEU A 21 -28.08 17.32 3.51
CA LEU A 21 -28.41 18.68 3.96
C LEU A 21 -29.88 19.02 3.75
N GLU A 22 -30.48 18.63 2.62
CA GLU A 22 -31.90 18.89 2.36
C GLU A 22 -32.80 18.04 3.27
N VAL A 23 -32.47 16.75 3.47
CA VAL A 23 -33.15 15.90 4.46
C VAL A 23 -33.02 16.48 5.87
N GLY A 24 -31.82 16.93 6.26
CA GLY A 24 -31.60 17.58 7.55
C GLY A 24 -32.45 18.84 7.73
N LYS A 25 -32.57 19.66 6.68
CA LYS A 25 -33.42 20.85 6.65
C LYS A 25 -34.90 20.49 6.83
N LEU A 26 -35.40 19.47 6.13
CA LEU A 26 -36.78 18.99 6.28
C LEU A 26 -37.09 18.49 7.70
N LEU A 27 -36.08 17.97 8.39
CA LEU A 27 -36.16 17.53 9.79
C LEU A 27 -35.88 18.65 10.82
N GLY A 28 -35.70 19.90 10.37
CA GLY A 28 -35.46 21.05 11.24
C GLY A 28 -34.04 21.11 11.82
N VAL A 29 -33.08 20.35 11.28
CA VAL A 29 -31.68 20.38 11.69
C VAL A 29 -31.01 21.65 11.13
N PRO A 30 -30.43 22.52 11.97
CA PRO A 30 -29.73 23.70 11.48
C PRO A 30 -28.55 23.30 10.58
N ARG A 31 -28.45 23.92 9.40
CA ARG A 31 -27.42 23.60 8.40
C ARG A 31 -26.00 23.53 8.98
N LYS A 32 -25.63 24.51 9.81
CA LYS A 32 -24.29 24.57 10.45
C LYS A 32 -24.02 23.35 11.33
N ARG A 33 -25.04 22.87 12.05
CA ARG A 33 -24.96 21.63 12.85
C ARG A 33 -24.86 20.40 11.95
N ALA A 34 -25.64 20.34 10.87
CA ALA A 34 -25.57 19.23 9.92
C ALA A 34 -24.17 19.11 9.29
N VAL A 35 -23.60 20.22 8.80
CA VAL A 35 -22.24 20.23 8.23
C VAL A 35 -21.17 19.87 9.26
N GLN A 36 -21.23 20.45 10.46
CA GLN A 36 -20.27 20.09 11.52
C GLN A 36 -20.37 18.61 11.90
N ALA A 37 -21.59 18.05 11.97
CA ALA A 37 -21.79 16.63 12.24
C ALA A 37 -21.21 15.75 11.10
N MET A 38 -21.41 16.13 9.84
CA MET A 38 -20.83 15.45 8.67
C MET A 38 -19.29 15.57 8.60
N TRP A 39 -18.69 16.62 9.16
CA TRP A 39 -17.23 16.69 9.31
C TRP A 39 -16.72 15.83 10.46
N GLN A 40 -17.51 15.76 11.54
CA GLN A 40 -17.20 15.02 12.76
C GLN A 40 -17.50 13.54 12.68
N THR A 41 -18.16 13.05 11.63
CA THR A 41 -18.20 11.62 11.28
C THR A 41 -16.76 11.17 11.00
N LEU A 42 -16.11 10.82 12.10
CA LEU A 42 -14.75 10.34 12.25
C LEU A 42 -14.58 9.11 11.40
N ASN A 43 -13.72 9.21 10.38
CA ASN A 43 -13.29 8.08 9.58
C ASN A 43 -14.49 7.26 9.10
N ASP A 44 -15.27 7.83 8.19
CA ASP A 44 -16.18 7.02 7.40
C ASP A 44 -15.37 5.83 6.89
N GLU A 45 -15.71 4.60 7.29
CA GLU A 45 -15.07 3.40 6.72
C GLU A 45 -15.23 3.39 5.19
N SER A 46 -16.22 4.15 4.68
CA SER A 46 -16.50 4.42 3.29
C SER A 46 -15.61 5.48 2.61
N ALA A 47 -14.78 6.21 3.36
CA ALA A 47 -13.78 7.11 2.81
C ALA A 47 -12.80 6.34 1.91
N LEU A 48 -12.68 6.73 0.63
CA LEU A 48 -11.70 6.11 -0.27
C LEU A 48 -10.30 6.19 0.36
N LYS A 49 -9.78 5.03 0.74
CA LYS A 49 -8.40 4.85 1.22
C LYS A 49 -7.62 4.14 0.13
N LEU A 50 -6.60 4.83 -0.36
CA LEU A 50 -5.59 4.24 -1.23
C LEU A 50 -4.47 3.71 -0.35
N GLU A 51 -4.25 2.41 -0.41
CA GLU A 51 -3.21 1.74 0.35
C GLU A 51 -2.18 1.14 -0.61
N SER A 52 -0.92 1.10 -0.21
CA SER A 52 0.15 0.57 -1.05
C SER A 52 0.93 -0.49 -0.31
N PHE A 53 1.24 -1.57 -1.01
CA PHE A 53 2.05 -2.67 -0.52
C PHE A 53 2.72 -3.37 -1.70
N ASN A 54 3.73 -4.18 -1.41
CA ASN A 54 4.38 -5.03 -2.41
C ASN A 54 3.92 -6.47 -2.22
N TRP A 55 3.75 -7.18 -3.33
CA TRP A 55 3.59 -8.62 -3.36
C TRP A 55 4.64 -9.20 -4.29
N ARG A 56 5.62 -9.92 -3.74
CA ARG A 56 6.83 -10.34 -4.48
C ARG A 56 7.50 -9.10 -5.12
N ASP A 57 7.72 -9.12 -6.42
CA ASP A 57 8.33 -8.03 -7.20
C ASP A 57 7.30 -7.03 -7.78
N THR A 58 6.02 -7.17 -7.43
CA THR A 58 4.92 -6.34 -7.93
C THR A 58 4.50 -5.32 -6.87
N GLY A 59 4.54 -4.03 -7.23
CA GLY A 59 3.99 -2.94 -6.43
C GLY A 59 2.48 -2.77 -6.69
N ILE A 60 1.69 -2.82 -5.62
CA ILE A 60 0.22 -2.76 -5.70
C ILE A 60 -0.28 -1.52 -4.96
N VAL A 61 -1.11 -0.74 -5.65
CA VAL A 61 -1.97 0.29 -5.07
C VAL A 61 -3.37 -0.29 -4.99
N TRP A 62 -3.89 -0.44 -3.78
CA TRP A 62 -5.21 -0.98 -3.49
C TRP A 62 -6.22 0.15 -3.22
N ALA A 63 -7.30 0.18 -3.98
CA ALA A 63 -8.45 1.05 -3.80
C ALA A 63 -9.67 0.22 -3.41
N ASN A 64 -10.04 0.25 -2.14
CA ASN A 64 -11.24 -0.46 -1.67
C ASN A 64 -12.50 0.35 -1.99
N LEU A 65 -13.15 0.06 -3.14
CA LEU A 65 -14.41 0.68 -3.56
C LEU A 65 -15.61 -0.29 -3.45
N PHE A 66 -15.50 -1.37 -2.69
CA PHE A 66 -16.58 -2.36 -2.53
C PHE A 66 -17.86 -1.76 -1.92
N ALA A 67 -17.74 -0.67 -1.15
CA ALA A 67 -18.87 0.04 -0.53
C ALA A 67 -19.51 1.10 -1.45
N VAL A 68 -18.95 1.37 -2.63
CA VAL A 68 -19.52 2.33 -3.58
C VAL A 68 -20.71 1.69 -4.28
N ASN A 69 -21.90 2.27 -4.10
CA ASN A 69 -23.16 1.64 -4.47
C ASN A 69 -23.74 2.14 -5.79
N ASP A 70 -23.34 3.31 -6.26
CA ASP A 70 -23.85 3.95 -7.46
C ASP A 70 -22.77 4.12 -8.54
N ARG A 71 -23.24 4.16 -9.78
CA ARG A 71 -22.43 4.20 -11.00
C ARG A 71 -21.58 5.47 -11.09
N GLU A 72 -22.18 6.60 -10.76
CA GLU A 72 -21.59 7.93 -10.97
C GLU A 72 -20.44 8.17 -9.99
N SER A 73 -20.63 7.80 -8.73
CA SER A 73 -19.59 7.82 -7.70
C SER A 73 -18.43 6.89 -8.06
N PHE A 74 -18.72 5.69 -8.56
CA PHE A 74 -17.68 4.75 -8.96
C PHE A 74 -16.84 5.30 -10.12
N ASN A 75 -17.48 5.89 -11.13
CA ASN A 75 -16.79 6.54 -12.25
C ASN A 75 -15.91 7.70 -11.78
N LEU A 76 -16.46 8.61 -10.98
CA LEU A 76 -15.72 9.77 -10.45
C LEU A 76 -14.47 9.36 -9.67
N LEU A 77 -14.59 8.33 -8.85
CA LEU A 77 -13.48 7.79 -8.07
C LEU A 77 -12.45 7.12 -8.98
N CYS A 78 -12.88 6.31 -9.96
CA CYS A 78 -11.97 5.69 -10.93
C CYS A 78 -11.21 6.74 -11.74
N ASP A 79 -11.89 7.74 -12.30
CA ASP A 79 -11.26 8.84 -13.05
C ASP A 79 -10.18 9.55 -12.22
N ARG A 80 -10.48 9.83 -10.94
CA ARG A 80 -9.52 10.44 -10.03
C ARG A 80 -8.30 9.57 -9.80
N ILE A 81 -8.51 8.28 -9.50
CA ILE A 81 -7.41 7.37 -9.17
C ILE A 81 -6.58 7.05 -10.41
N PHE A 82 -7.20 6.91 -11.58
CA PHE A 82 -6.49 6.68 -12.85
C PHE A 82 -5.61 7.86 -13.22
N ASN A 83 -6.06 9.09 -12.98
CA ASN A 83 -5.24 10.29 -13.17
C ASN A 83 -4.08 10.36 -12.15
N GLN A 84 -4.25 9.81 -10.95
CA GLN A 84 -3.19 9.75 -9.93
C GLN A 84 -2.15 8.66 -10.22
N TYR A 85 -2.55 7.57 -10.89
CA TYR A 85 -1.70 6.42 -11.22
C TYR A 85 -1.76 6.06 -12.71
N PRO A 86 -1.33 6.97 -13.62
CA PRO A 86 -1.46 6.77 -15.06
C PRO A 86 -0.63 5.59 -15.59
N ASP A 87 0.50 5.29 -14.95
CA ASP A 87 1.45 4.25 -15.38
C ASP A 87 1.18 2.86 -14.74
N HIS A 88 0.06 2.69 -14.03
CA HIS A 88 -0.29 1.41 -13.39
C HIS A 88 -1.28 0.63 -14.26
N ALA A 89 -1.11 -0.68 -14.34
CA ALA A 89 -2.11 -1.57 -14.91
C ALA A 89 -3.38 -1.51 -14.03
N LYS A 90 -4.50 -1.14 -14.63
CA LYS A 90 -5.79 -0.95 -13.99
C LYS A 90 -6.51 -2.28 -13.93
N VAL A 91 -6.66 -2.81 -12.73
CA VAL A 91 -7.29 -4.11 -12.49
C VAL A 91 -8.49 -3.90 -11.60
N VAL A 92 -9.66 -4.36 -12.03
CA VAL A 92 -10.86 -4.38 -11.17
C VAL A 92 -11.11 -5.78 -10.63
N LEU A 93 -11.40 -5.86 -9.34
CA LEU A 93 -11.83 -7.05 -8.64
C LEU A 93 -13.34 -6.98 -8.43
N LEU A 94 -14.09 -7.72 -9.25
CA LEU A 94 -15.55 -7.80 -9.17
C LEU A 94 -15.95 -8.89 -8.18
N ASN A 95 -16.42 -8.47 -7.01
CA ASN A 95 -16.90 -9.40 -5.97
C ASN A 95 -18.42 -9.60 -6.03
N ASN A 96 -18.82 -10.68 -6.66
CA ASN A 96 -20.22 -10.91 -7.00
C ASN A 96 -20.92 -11.88 -6.03
N ARG A 97 -22.25 -11.75 -5.95
CA ARG A 97 -23.13 -12.59 -5.16
C ARG A 97 -24.33 -13.02 -5.99
N SER A 98 -24.76 -14.26 -5.82
CA SER A 98 -25.91 -14.85 -6.55
C SER A 98 -27.24 -14.15 -6.27
N ASP A 99 -27.41 -13.57 -5.08
CA ASP A 99 -28.63 -12.84 -4.71
C ASP A 99 -28.70 -11.40 -5.23
N ARG A 100 -27.69 -10.93 -5.97
CA ARG A 100 -27.57 -9.54 -6.46
C ARG A 100 -27.26 -9.42 -7.96
N LEU A 101 -27.87 -10.28 -8.78
CA LEU A 101 -27.65 -10.36 -10.24
C LEU A 101 -27.66 -9.00 -10.99
N PRO A 102 -28.58 -8.05 -10.73
CA PRO A 102 -28.55 -6.76 -11.44
C PRO A 102 -27.26 -5.97 -11.25
N ARG A 103 -26.59 -6.10 -10.09
CA ARG A 103 -25.31 -5.42 -9.82
C ARG A 103 -24.17 -6.06 -10.61
N VAL A 104 -24.21 -7.36 -10.85
CA VAL A 104 -23.20 -8.07 -11.65
C VAL A 104 -23.11 -7.44 -13.05
N ALA A 105 -24.26 -7.32 -13.73
CA ALA A 105 -24.31 -6.72 -15.06
C ALA A 105 -23.92 -5.24 -15.05
N LEU A 106 -24.37 -4.46 -14.05
CA LEU A 106 -24.02 -3.05 -13.95
C LEU A 106 -22.50 -2.83 -13.84
N PHE A 107 -21.85 -3.50 -12.90
CA PHE A 107 -20.42 -3.28 -12.64
C PHE A 107 -19.51 -3.94 -13.68
N ALA A 108 -19.94 -5.06 -14.28
CA ALA A 108 -19.25 -5.64 -15.44
C ALA A 108 -19.25 -4.67 -16.64
N ASN A 109 -20.38 -4.03 -16.93
CA ASN A 109 -20.46 -3.01 -17.98
C ASN A 109 -19.65 -1.76 -17.63
N LEU A 110 -19.61 -1.35 -16.36
CA LEU A 110 -18.75 -0.25 -15.93
C LEU A 110 -17.27 -0.56 -16.12
N ALA A 111 -16.85 -1.78 -15.78
CA ALA A 111 -15.48 -2.23 -16.00
C ALA A 111 -15.08 -2.16 -17.48
N LYS A 112 -16.01 -2.44 -18.39
CA LYS A 112 -15.82 -2.25 -19.84
C LYS A 112 -15.68 -0.77 -20.19
N SER A 113 -16.59 0.09 -19.72
CA SER A 113 -16.58 1.51 -20.08
C SER A 113 -15.39 2.28 -19.50
N LEU A 114 -14.92 1.92 -18.30
CA LEU A 114 -13.81 2.58 -17.61
C LEU A 114 -12.42 2.10 -18.08
N SER A 115 -12.35 1.28 -19.13
CA SER A 115 -11.08 0.82 -19.73
C SER A 115 -10.11 0.20 -18.71
N PHE A 116 -10.61 -0.65 -17.81
CA PHE A 116 -9.73 -1.49 -16.98
C PHE A 116 -8.97 -2.47 -17.87
N ASP A 117 -7.67 -2.64 -17.67
CA ASP A 117 -6.85 -3.57 -18.45
C ASP A 117 -7.26 -5.03 -18.19
N ARG A 118 -7.59 -5.34 -16.94
CA ARG A 118 -7.99 -6.68 -16.50
C ARG A 118 -9.18 -6.64 -15.54
N VAL A 119 -9.98 -7.70 -15.58
CA VAL A 119 -11.17 -7.88 -14.76
C VAL A 119 -11.08 -9.23 -14.05
N VAL A 120 -10.90 -9.19 -12.75
CA VAL A 120 -10.82 -10.37 -11.89
C VAL A 120 -12.19 -10.64 -11.28
N THR A 121 -12.72 -11.85 -11.39
CA THR A 121 -13.96 -12.26 -10.73
C THR A 121 -13.68 -13.07 -9.48
N ILE A 122 -14.35 -12.72 -8.38
CA ILE A 122 -14.43 -13.52 -7.16
C ILE A 122 -15.90 -13.63 -6.71
N GLY A 123 -16.19 -14.60 -5.86
CA GLY A 123 -17.54 -14.94 -5.44
C GLY A 123 -18.34 -15.62 -6.55
N SER A 124 -19.64 -15.39 -6.57
CA SER A 124 -20.56 -16.09 -7.47
C SER A 124 -20.70 -15.40 -8.84
N CYS A 125 -21.55 -15.94 -9.72
CA CYS A 125 -21.96 -15.29 -10.98
C CYS A 125 -20.86 -15.06 -12.03
N GLU A 126 -19.85 -15.93 -12.09
CA GLU A 126 -18.78 -15.84 -13.10
C GLU A 126 -19.31 -16.05 -14.51
N ALA A 127 -20.29 -16.96 -14.70
CA ALA A 127 -20.87 -17.23 -16.00
C ALA A 127 -21.54 -15.99 -16.62
N GLU A 128 -22.18 -15.16 -15.80
CA GLU A 128 -22.79 -13.90 -16.22
C GLU A 128 -21.74 -12.88 -16.66
N VAL A 129 -20.63 -12.77 -15.91
CA VAL A 129 -19.51 -11.90 -16.31
C VAL A 129 -18.87 -12.41 -17.59
N GLN A 130 -18.61 -13.72 -17.71
CA GLN A 130 -18.08 -14.33 -18.93
C GLN A 130 -18.92 -14.02 -20.17
N LYS A 131 -20.26 -14.10 -20.06
CA LYS A 131 -21.17 -13.74 -21.17
C LYS A 131 -20.99 -12.29 -21.61
N LEU A 132 -20.81 -11.36 -20.67
CA LEU A 132 -20.63 -9.93 -20.96
C LEU A 132 -19.26 -9.59 -21.57
N PHE A 133 -18.25 -10.42 -21.29
CA PHE A 133 -16.88 -10.30 -21.80
C PHE A 133 -16.57 -11.32 -22.92
N ALA A 134 -17.59 -11.93 -23.53
CA ALA A 134 -17.39 -12.95 -24.57
C ALA A 134 -16.59 -12.45 -25.79
N SER A 135 -16.60 -11.15 -26.06
CA SER A 135 -15.82 -10.51 -27.15
C SER A 135 -14.36 -10.23 -26.79
N GLU A 136 -13.99 -10.36 -25.51
CA GLU A 136 -12.67 -9.98 -24.94
C GLU A 136 -12.32 -10.88 -23.73
N PRO A 137 -12.39 -12.21 -23.89
CA PRO A 137 -12.21 -13.17 -22.79
C PRO A 137 -10.82 -13.09 -22.15
N GLU A 138 -9.81 -12.62 -22.87
CA GLU A 138 -8.45 -12.43 -22.38
C GLU A 138 -8.35 -11.35 -21.29
N ARG A 139 -9.33 -10.44 -21.18
CA ARG A 139 -9.38 -9.47 -20.07
C ARG A 139 -9.81 -10.11 -18.76
N LEU A 140 -10.45 -11.29 -18.80
CA LEU A 140 -10.98 -11.94 -17.62
C LEU A 140 -9.95 -12.81 -16.89
N VAL A 141 -9.99 -12.72 -15.58
CA VAL A 141 -9.29 -13.62 -14.66
C VAL A 141 -10.32 -14.23 -13.71
N LEU A 142 -10.61 -15.51 -13.90
CA LEU A 142 -11.69 -16.20 -13.21
C LEU A 142 -11.15 -16.88 -11.94
N LEU A 143 -11.56 -16.40 -10.77
CA LEU A 143 -11.13 -16.94 -9.47
C LEU A 143 -12.33 -17.19 -8.53
N GLY A 144 -13.56 -17.11 -9.01
CA GLY A 144 -14.76 -17.21 -8.19
C GLY A 144 -15.17 -18.65 -7.84
N ASP A 145 -16.42 -18.78 -7.39
CA ASP A 145 -17.01 -20.00 -6.83
C ASP A 145 -17.05 -21.17 -7.83
N SER A 146 -16.96 -20.90 -9.13
CA SER A 146 -16.98 -21.93 -10.17
C SER A 146 -15.59 -22.50 -10.49
N THR A 147 -14.56 -22.00 -9.81
CA THR A 147 -13.15 -22.39 -10.01
C THR A 147 -12.59 -23.13 -8.79
N PRO A 148 -11.42 -23.79 -8.91
CA PRO A 148 -10.72 -24.37 -7.76
C PRO A 148 -10.30 -23.35 -6.68
N PHE A 149 -10.45 -22.04 -6.94
CA PHE A 149 -10.04 -20.98 -6.04
C PHE A 149 -11.13 -20.55 -5.03
N LYS A 150 -12.33 -21.12 -5.11
CA LYS A 150 -13.49 -20.79 -4.26
C LYS A 150 -13.13 -20.62 -2.78
N ASP A 151 -12.41 -21.59 -2.22
CA ASP A 151 -12.01 -21.63 -0.81
C ASP A 151 -10.50 -21.37 -0.63
N ALA A 152 -9.85 -20.78 -1.64
CA ALA A 152 -8.42 -20.51 -1.59
C ALA A 152 -8.09 -19.36 -0.62
N PRO A 153 -6.97 -19.45 0.12
CA PRO A 153 -6.49 -18.35 0.94
C PRO A 153 -6.22 -17.09 0.13
N GLY A 154 -6.30 -15.93 0.77
CA GLY A 154 -6.04 -14.64 0.12
C GLY A 154 -4.67 -14.57 -0.57
N THR A 155 -3.66 -15.27 -0.04
CA THR A 155 -2.31 -15.34 -0.61
C THR A 155 -2.29 -16.09 -1.95
N THR A 156 -3.08 -17.16 -2.07
CA THR A 156 -3.24 -17.91 -3.32
C THR A 156 -3.97 -17.07 -4.35
N LEU A 157 -5.07 -16.41 -3.96
CA LEU A 157 -5.82 -15.52 -4.84
C LEU A 157 -4.93 -14.39 -5.38
N LEU A 158 -4.20 -13.69 -4.50
CA LEU A 158 -3.31 -12.60 -4.90
C LEU A 158 -2.14 -13.08 -5.77
N THR A 159 -1.62 -14.27 -5.48
CA THR A 159 -0.61 -14.93 -6.31
C THR A 159 -1.13 -15.16 -7.73
N GLN A 160 -2.33 -15.72 -7.88
CA GLN A 160 -2.90 -15.96 -9.20
C GLN A 160 -3.16 -14.66 -9.97
N ILE A 161 -3.66 -13.62 -9.29
CA ILE A 161 -3.84 -12.29 -9.90
C ILE A 161 -2.51 -11.77 -10.44
N THR A 162 -1.43 -11.83 -9.66
CA THR A 162 -0.11 -11.29 -10.03
C THR A 162 0.70 -12.19 -10.97
N GLU A 163 0.36 -13.48 -11.10
CA GLU A 163 0.96 -14.37 -12.09
C GLU A 163 0.34 -14.19 -13.49
N ILE A 164 -0.96 -13.85 -13.55
CA ILE A 164 -1.67 -13.60 -14.81
C ILE A 164 -1.49 -12.15 -15.29
N ILE A 165 -1.33 -11.22 -14.35
CA ILE A 165 -1.13 -9.79 -14.60
C ILE A 165 0.33 -9.47 -14.32
N THR A 166 1.15 -9.54 -15.38
CA THR A 166 2.62 -9.52 -15.31
C THR A 166 3.22 -8.13 -15.07
N GLU A 167 2.41 -7.08 -15.10
CA GLU A 167 2.83 -5.72 -14.88
C GLU A 167 3.34 -5.51 -13.45
N GLN A 168 4.50 -4.87 -13.31
CA GLN A 168 5.13 -4.64 -12.02
C GLN A 168 4.42 -3.60 -11.14
N LYS A 169 3.52 -2.81 -11.73
CA LYS A 169 2.76 -1.77 -11.05
C LYS A 169 1.28 -1.97 -11.34
N ILE A 170 0.53 -2.36 -10.32
CA ILE A 170 -0.90 -2.65 -10.42
C ILE A 170 -1.68 -1.66 -9.58
N LEU A 171 -2.69 -1.05 -10.18
CA LEU A 171 -3.77 -0.38 -9.47
C LEU A 171 -4.94 -1.36 -9.38
N LEU A 172 -5.13 -1.93 -8.20
CA LEU A 172 -6.18 -2.89 -7.92
C LEU A 172 -7.39 -2.18 -7.28
N VAL A 173 -8.56 -2.29 -7.89
CA VAL A 173 -9.79 -1.63 -7.47
C VAL A 173 -10.85 -2.67 -7.11
N GLY A 174 -11.30 -2.71 -5.85
CA GLY A 174 -12.40 -3.59 -5.41
C GLY A 174 -13.77 -3.00 -5.73
N ALA A 175 -14.70 -3.78 -6.30
CA ALA A 175 -16.04 -3.31 -6.64
C ALA A 175 -17.14 -4.34 -6.29
N VAL A 176 -18.38 -3.84 -6.26
CA VAL A 176 -19.65 -4.60 -6.10
C VAL A 176 -20.08 -4.90 -4.65
N ASN A 177 -19.44 -5.83 -3.94
CA ASN A 177 -19.85 -6.26 -2.59
C ASN A 177 -18.66 -6.45 -1.65
N ILE A 178 -18.87 -6.28 -0.33
CA ILE A 178 -17.85 -6.48 0.71
C ILE A 178 -17.90 -7.85 1.42
N HIS A 179 -19.03 -8.56 1.36
CA HIS A 179 -19.27 -9.72 2.23
C HIS A 179 -19.36 -11.03 1.44
N THR A 180 -18.19 -11.61 1.19
CA THR A 180 -17.99 -12.97 0.65
C THR A 180 -16.72 -13.55 1.27
N PRO A 181 -16.58 -14.87 1.45
CA PRO A 181 -15.37 -15.48 2.00
C PRO A 181 -14.08 -15.04 1.28
N GLN A 182 -14.04 -15.09 -0.05
CA GLN A 182 -12.85 -14.71 -0.83
C GLN A 182 -12.46 -13.24 -0.67
N ALA A 183 -13.44 -12.32 -0.65
CA ALA A 183 -13.15 -10.91 -0.39
C ALA A 183 -12.63 -10.68 1.03
N GLN A 184 -13.15 -11.39 2.04
CA GLN A 184 -12.66 -11.29 3.41
C GLN A 184 -11.21 -11.77 3.53
N GLU A 185 -10.88 -12.87 2.85
CA GLU A 185 -9.51 -13.39 2.75
C GLU A 185 -8.54 -12.36 2.15
N LEU A 186 -8.91 -11.74 1.02
CA LEU A 186 -8.08 -10.70 0.38
C LEU A 186 -7.96 -9.45 1.25
N LEU A 187 -9.06 -8.97 1.84
CA LEU A 187 -9.04 -7.78 2.71
C LEU A 187 -8.17 -8.01 3.94
N SER A 188 -8.25 -9.18 4.57
CA SER A 188 -7.40 -9.56 5.71
C SER A 188 -5.91 -9.59 5.34
N LEU A 189 -5.59 -10.17 4.18
CA LEU A 189 -4.23 -10.16 3.65
C LEU A 189 -3.74 -8.73 3.38
N PHE A 190 -4.52 -7.90 2.70
CA PHE A 190 -4.13 -6.54 2.35
C PHE A 190 -3.88 -5.70 3.60
N GLN A 191 -4.72 -5.81 4.63
CA GLN A 191 -4.50 -5.14 5.91
C GLN A 191 -3.16 -5.54 6.53
N THR A 192 -2.82 -6.83 6.50
CA THR A 192 -1.55 -7.35 7.01
C THR A 192 -0.36 -6.79 6.23
N LEU A 193 -0.43 -6.80 4.89
CA LEU A 193 0.63 -6.31 4.01
C LEU A 193 0.84 -4.79 4.16
N VAL A 194 -0.24 -4.02 4.24
CA VAL A 194 -0.19 -2.56 4.45
C VAL A 194 0.42 -2.22 5.81
N GLN A 195 0.07 -2.97 6.87
CA GLN A 195 0.69 -2.77 8.18
C GLN A 195 2.18 -3.09 8.16
N ALA A 196 2.59 -4.20 7.52
CA ALA A 196 3.99 -4.55 7.36
C ALA A 196 4.77 -3.45 6.59
N ALA A 197 4.22 -2.97 5.47
CA ALA A 197 4.83 -1.90 4.67
C ALA A 197 4.98 -0.59 5.48
N LYS A 198 3.98 -0.23 6.30
CA LYS A 198 4.06 0.93 7.21
C LYS A 198 5.18 0.77 8.23
N LEU A 199 5.34 -0.42 8.83
CA LEU A 199 6.40 -0.70 9.80
C LEU A 199 7.80 -0.62 9.18
N GLU A 200 7.96 -1.07 7.94
CA GLU A 200 9.23 -0.97 7.20
C GLU A 200 9.57 0.47 6.79
N ALA A 201 8.55 1.29 6.51
CA ALA A 201 8.71 2.70 6.16
C ALA A 201 9.11 3.60 7.35
N VAL A 202 8.96 3.14 8.60
CA VAL A 202 9.40 3.91 9.77
C VAL A 202 10.93 3.97 9.80
N PRO A 203 11.56 5.16 9.70
CA PRO A 203 13.01 5.27 9.73
C PRO A 203 13.53 4.76 11.07
N LYS A 204 14.41 3.74 11.03
CA LYS A 204 15.05 3.18 12.24
C LYS A 204 15.66 4.32 13.06
N PRO A 205 15.40 4.41 14.38
CA PRO A 205 15.94 5.48 15.20
C PRO A 205 17.46 5.50 15.08
N LYS A 206 18.02 6.65 14.68
CA LYS A 206 19.47 6.87 14.65
C LYS A 206 20.04 6.44 16.00
N GLN A 207 20.80 5.35 16.04
CA GLN A 207 21.48 4.90 17.25
C GLN A 207 22.34 6.08 17.75
N LYS A 208 21.90 6.73 18.84
CA LYS A 208 22.74 7.67 19.58
C LYS A 208 23.89 6.85 20.12
N LYS A 209 25.03 6.81 19.41
CA LYS A 209 26.28 6.27 19.95
C LYS A 209 26.52 6.93 21.30
N ASN A 210 26.38 6.16 22.37
CA ASN A 210 26.45 6.66 23.74
C ASN A 210 27.72 7.50 23.91
N LYS A 211 27.57 8.75 24.37
CA LYS A 211 28.67 9.70 24.58
C LYS A 211 29.79 9.08 25.43
N GLN A 212 29.42 8.17 26.33
CA GLN A 212 30.33 7.34 27.13
C GLN A 212 31.19 6.38 26.29
N GLN A 213 30.64 5.64 25.32
CA GLN A 213 31.42 4.75 24.44
C GLN A 213 32.41 5.53 23.56
N ARG A 214 32.01 6.72 23.06
CA ARG A 214 32.90 7.62 22.31
C ARG A 214 34.05 8.15 23.19
N ASN A 215 33.77 8.48 24.44
CA ASN A 215 34.79 8.93 25.40
C ASN A 215 35.71 7.80 25.86
N GLN A 216 35.20 6.57 26.03
CA GLN A 216 36.02 5.38 26.33
C GLN A 216 36.96 5.04 25.17
N GLN A 217 36.47 5.05 23.93
CA GLN A 217 37.30 4.81 22.74
C GLN A 217 38.37 5.90 22.56
N LYS A 218 38.06 7.18 22.82
CA LYS A 218 39.05 8.27 22.82
C LYS A 218 40.11 8.07 23.92
N ARG A 219 39.73 7.70 25.14
CA ARG A 219 40.67 7.41 26.25
C ARG A 219 41.58 6.22 25.93
N LEU A 220 41.04 5.15 25.34
CA LEU A 220 41.82 3.98 24.92
C LEU A 220 42.82 4.31 23.81
N LYS A 221 42.42 5.11 22.80
CA LYS A 221 43.32 5.60 21.75
C LYS A 221 44.45 6.46 22.33
N GLN A 222 44.16 7.37 23.25
CA GLN A 222 45.18 8.21 23.90
C GLN A 222 46.16 7.39 24.74
N LYS A 223 45.68 6.37 25.48
CA LYS A 223 46.56 5.45 26.23
C LYS A 223 47.51 4.68 25.30
N ARG A 224 47.00 4.16 24.18
CA ARG A 224 47.83 3.46 23.18
C ARG A 224 48.90 4.38 22.54
N LEU A 225 48.54 5.63 22.25
CA LEU A 225 49.48 6.64 21.73
C LEU A 225 50.59 6.99 22.74
N LYS A 226 50.25 7.16 24.03
CA LYS A 226 51.23 7.40 25.09
C LYS A 226 52.18 6.21 25.26
N GLN A 227 51.67 4.97 25.24
CA GLN A 227 52.51 3.77 25.31
C GLN A 227 53.45 3.62 24.11
N LYS A 228 52.99 3.93 22.88
CA LYS A 228 53.85 3.95 21.69
C LYS A 228 54.98 4.99 21.81
N ARG A 229 54.68 6.21 22.28
CA ARG A 229 55.69 7.25 22.52
C ARG A 229 56.71 6.86 23.60
N PHE A 230 56.26 6.18 24.66
CA PHE A 230 57.17 5.68 25.71
C PHE A 230 58.11 4.58 25.20
N LYS A 231 57.60 3.65 24.37
CA LYS A 231 58.41 2.61 23.72
C LYS A 231 59.44 3.19 22.74
N GLN A 232 59.07 4.23 21.97
CA GLN A 232 59.99 4.92 21.05
C GLN A 232 61.11 5.68 21.78
N LYS A 233 60.83 6.32 22.92
CA LYS A 233 61.86 6.96 23.74
C LYS A 233 62.88 5.96 24.30
N ARG A 234 62.43 4.79 24.76
CA ARG A 234 63.31 3.70 25.24
C ARG A 234 64.17 3.07 24.14
N THR A 235 63.67 3.02 22.91
CA THR A 235 64.46 2.50 21.77
C THR A 235 65.54 3.49 21.33
N LYS A 236 65.27 4.81 21.34
CA LYS A 236 66.30 5.81 21.04
C LYS A 236 67.44 5.86 22.07
N GLN A 237 67.16 5.63 23.35
CA GLN A 237 68.21 5.52 24.39
C GLN A 237 69.11 4.27 24.27
N LYS A 238 68.63 3.18 23.64
CA LYS A 238 69.42 1.95 23.42
C LYS A 238 70.29 1.98 22.15
N VAL A 239 70.11 2.95 21.25
CA VAL A 239 70.88 3.07 20.00
C VAL A 239 72.16 3.90 20.17
N CYS A 240 72.28 4.71 21.23
CA CYS A 240 73.51 5.46 21.56
C CYS A 240 74.59 4.62 22.26
N SER A 241 74.39 3.32 22.49
CA SER A 241 75.30 2.50 23.29
C SER A 241 75.66 1.15 22.64
N LYS A 242 76.15 1.18 21.39
CA LYS A 242 76.87 0.02 20.82
C LYS A 242 78.15 0.43 20.07
N PRO A 243 79.27 -0.30 20.24
CA PRO A 243 80.60 0.12 19.79
C PRO A 243 80.89 -0.26 18.34
N SER A 244 81.75 0.55 17.71
CA SER A 244 82.30 0.39 16.35
C SER A 244 83.23 -0.81 16.25
N ILE A 245 82.95 -1.74 15.33
CA ILE A 245 83.89 -2.79 14.92
C ILE A 245 84.32 -2.50 13.47
N ARG A 246 85.60 -2.18 13.31
CA ARG A 246 86.33 -2.08 12.03
C ARG A 246 86.79 -3.47 11.59
N GLN A 247 86.57 -3.82 10.33
CA GLN A 247 87.36 -4.81 9.58
C GLN A 247 87.70 -4.13 8.24
N LYS A 248 88.91 -3.59 8.05
CA LYS A 248 90.17 -4.25 7.62
C LYS A 248 90.02 -5.09 6.33
N SER A 249 90.41 -4.41 5.25
CA SER A 249 90.92 -4.84 3.95
C SER A 249 92.03 -5.90 4.02
N LEU A 250 92.15 -6.77 3.00
CA LEU A 250 93.27 -6.79 2.04
C LEU A 250 93.26 -8.08 1.18
N VAL A 251 93.46 -7.85 -0.13
CA VAL A 251 94.14 -8.65 -1.18
C VAL A 251 93.54 -9.99 -1.58
#